data_AF-A0A814HZJ5-F1
#
_entry.id   AF-A0A814HZJ5-F1
#
_cell.length_a   1.000
_cell.length_b   1.000
_cell.length_c   1.000
_cell.angle_alpha   90.00
_cell.angle_beta   90.00
_cell.angle_gamma   90.00
#
_symmetry.space_group_name_H-M   'P 1'
#
loop_
_entity.id
_entity.type
_entity.pdbx_description
1 polymer ?
#
loop_
_entity_poly.entity_id
_entity_poly.type
_entity_poly.pdbx_seq_one_letter_code
_entity_poly.pdbx_strand_id
1 'polypeptide(L)'
;MVIDNQDNICSRCHIRTKFLETFKKCSYCSIKYCNQCWLELEISDDYKLLIDLIPKINHTNIKRICSICIKILLSRTLENSKIKKQENNINDDYQLALALSLSQNEADEKLKQKRKFNEKNNIQVEKINPIENKNFNDNHENLLETITEAIERFMNRAKSNYQRNRDVIGDTALLSAFISLQTCATDLEKLTHDLDHQRQHFETLQEKLTALRDAREALNILRYEHHEKKRQEQERLEQQRRLIMIQKVADLRQFKHTQIANFQENYFQHLLDEEQKMKEHLKKTKII
;
A
#
# COMPACT_ATOMS: atom_id res chain seq x y z
N MET A 1 -71.39 -4.48 -46.44
CA MET A 1 -70.29 -4.14 -45.52
C MET A 1 -69.09 -4.98 -45.91
N VAL A 2 -67.92 -4.34 -45.94
CA VAL A 2 -66.68 -4.77 -46.58
C VAL A 2 -66.14 -6.05 -45.92
N ILE A 3 -65.89 -7.10 -46.72
CA ILE A 3 -65.07 -8.23 -46.28
C ILE A 3 -63.63 -7.84 -46.64
N ASP A 4 -62.89 -7.37 -45.63
CA ASP A 4 -61.48 -7.05 -45.73
C ASP A 4 -60.64 -8.32 -45.96
N ASN A 5 -60.48 -8.70 -47.23
CA ASN A 5 -59.44 -9.63 -47.64
C ASN A 5 -58.07 -8.93 -47.52
N GLN A 6 -57.48 -8.94 -46.32
CA GLN A 6 -56.08 -8.53 -46.08
C GLN A 6 -55.08 -9.68 -46.25
N ASP A 7 -55.49 -10.81 -46.82
CA ASP A 7 -54.61 -11.96 -46.98
C ASP A 7 -53.82 -11.89 -48.29
N ASN A 8 -52.49 -12.01 -48.16
CA ASN A 8 -51.48 -12.19 -49.21
C ASN A 8 -50.79 -10.93 -49.75
N ILE A 9 -50.28 -10.09 -48.84
CA ILE A 9 -49.40 -8.96 -49.17
C ILE A 9 -48.02 -9.19 -48.52
N CYS A 10 -46.94 -8.98 -49.28
CA CYS A 10 -45.58 -9.03 -48.74
C CYS A 10 -45.30 -7.82 -47.83
N SER A 11 -44.82 -8.03 -46.60
CA SER A 11 -44.58 -6.94 -45.65
C SER A 11 -43.35 -6.06 -45.96
N ARG A 12 -42.55 -6.37 -46.99
CA ARG A 12 -41.39 -5.56 -47.41
C ARG A 12 -41.65 -4.72 -48.66
N CYS A 13 -42.33 -5.28 -49.65
CA CYS A 13 -42.60 -4.60 -50.93
C CYS A 13 -44.09 -4.28 -51.16
N HIS A 14 -44.98 -4.69 -50.25
CA HIS A 14 -46.42 -4.49 -50.32
C HIS A 14 -47.11 -5.01 -51.60
N ILE A 15 -46.45 -5.89 -52.35
CA ILE A 15 -47.00 -6.51 -53.57
C ILE A 15 -47.95 -7.66 -53.19
N ARG A 16 -49.09 -7.72 -53.90
CA ARG A 16 -50.07 -8.81 -53.87
C ARG A 16 -49.78 -9.75 -55.04
N THR A 17 -49.26 -10.95 -54.76
CA THR A 17 -48.86 -11.88 -55.83
C THR A 17 -50.09 -12.62 -56.40
N LYS A 18 -50.11 -12.86 -57.72
CA LYS A 18 -51.23 -13.55 -58.38
C LYS A 18 -51.08 -15.08 -58.26
N PHE A 19 -52.10 -15.67 -57.64
CA PHE A 19 -52.65 -17.01 -57.81
C PHE A 19 -51.86 -18.32 -57.58
N LEU A 20 -50.54 -18.42 -57.36
CA LEU A 20 -49.95 -19.73 -56.92
C LEU A 20 -48.55 -19.69 -56.26
N GLU A 21 -48.05 -18.52 -55.86
CA GLU A 21 -46.74 -18.43 -55.18
C GLU A 21 -46.87 -18.44 -53.65
N THR A 22 -46.27 -19.42 -52.99
CA THR A 22 -46.28 -19.56 -51.53
C THR A 22 -45.43 -18.48 -50.84
N PHE A 23 -46.03 -17.70 -49.93
CA PHE A 23 -45.29 -16.76 -49.08
C PHE A 23 -44.38 -17.50 -48.10
N LYS A 24 -43.15 -17.01 -47.91
CA LYS A 24 -42.25 -17.50 -46.85
C LYS A 24 -42.52 -16.74 -45.56
N LYS A 25 -42.70 -17.46 -44.46
CA LYS A 25 -42.90 -16.89 -43.12
C LYS A 25 -41.59 -16.91 -42.34
N CYS A 26 -41.27 -15.79 -41.71
CA CYS A 26 -40.16 -15.73 -40.76
C CYS A 26 -40.49 -16.58 -39.52
N SER A 27 -39.60 -17.47 -39.12
CA SER A 27 -39.78 -18.33 -37.94
C SER A 27 -39.71 -17.58 -36.62
N TYR A 28 -39.16 -16.35 -36.60
CA TYR A 28 -38.99 -15.55 -35.38
C TYR A 28 -40.12 -14.53 -35.18
N CYS A 29 -40.58 -13.86 -36.24
CA CYS A 29 -41.64 -12.85 -36.15
C CYS A 29 -42.95 -13.24 -36.87
N SER A 30 -43.01 -14.42 -37.50
CA SER A 30 -44.17 -14.94 -38.24
C SER A 30 -44.67 -14.07 -39.41
N ILE A 31 -43.91 -13.05 -39.81
CA ILE A 31 -44.25 -12.13 -40.91
C ILE A 31 -44.06 -12.81 -42.27
N LYS A 32 -44.97 -12.54 -43.22
CA LYS A 32 -45.00 -13.11 -44.58
C LYS A 32 -44.20 -12.22 -45.56
N TYR A 33 -43.30 -12.84 -46.33
CA TYR A 33 -42.52 -12.20 -47.39
C TYR A 33 -42.68 -12.94 -48.72
N CYS A 34 -42.56 -12.23 -49.84
CA CYS A 34 -42.48 -12.86 -51.16
C CYS A 34 -41.11 -13.52 -51.37
N ASN A 35 -41.03 -14.47 -52.31
CA ASN A 35 -39.82 -15.25 -52.56
C ASN A 35 -38.62 -14.38 -52.97
N GLN A 36 -38.84 -13.31 -53.74
CA GLN A 36 -37.77 -12.42 -54.17
C GLN A 36 -37.16 -11.63 -52.99
N CYS A 37 -38.02 -11.05 -52.13
CA CYS A 37 -37.57 -10.35 -50.93
C CYS A 37 -36.90 -11.28 -49.92
N TRP A 38 -37.22 -12.59 -49.96
CA TRP A 38 -36.59 -13.63 -49.13
C TRP A 38 -35.22 -14.09 -49.65
N LEU A 39 -34.99 -14.11 -50.97
CA LEU A 39 -33.68 -14.51 -51.52
C LEU A 39 -32.61 -13.43 -51.32
N GLU A 40 -32.94 -12.14 -51.50
CA GLU A 40 -32.04 -11.03 -51.14
C GLU A 40 -31.71 -11.02 -49.64
N LEU A 41 -32.60 -11.61 -48.85
CA LEU A 41 -32.45 -11.83 -47.43
C LEU A 41 -31.36 -12.86 -47.13
N GLU A 42 -31.12 -13.88 -47.96
CA GLU A 42 -30.13 -14.95 -47.69
C GLU A 42 -28.67 -14.55 -47.99
N ILE A 43 -28.45 -13.47 -48.75
CA ILE A 43 -27.12 -13.08 -49.29
C ILE A 43 -26.44 -11.98 -48.43
N SER A 44 -27.12 -11.41 -47.45
CA SER A 44 -26.60 -10.28 -46.66
C SER A 44 -25.43 -10.69 -45.73
N ASP A 45 -24.36 -9.88 -45.69
CA ASP A 45 -23.15 -10.10 -44.86
C ASP A 45 -23.43 -10.29 -43.36
N ASP A 46 -24.57 -9.79 -42.88
CA ASP A 46 -25.07 -9.98 -41.52
C ASP A 46 -25.22 -11.46 -41.13
N TYR A 47 -25.44 -12.37 -42.09
CA TYR A 47 -25.59 -13.82 -41.83
C TYR A 47 -24.27 -14.50 -41.45
N LYS A 48 -23.15 -14.09 -42.05
CA LYS A 48 -21.83 -14.64 -41.73
C LYS A 48 -21.41 -14.25 -40.31
N LEU A 49 -21.64 -12.98 -39.93
CA LEU A 49 -21.36 -12.50 -38.58
C LEU A 49 -22.18 -13.22 -37.50
N LEU A 50 -23.42 -13.59 -37.80
CA LEU A 50 -24.30 -14.28 -36.84
C LEU A 50 -23.88 -15.74 -36.60
N ILE A 51 -23.32 -16.40 -37.63
CA ILE A 51 -22.74 -17.75 -37.52
C ILE A 51 -21.48 -17.73 -36.63
N ASP A 52 -20.60 -16.75 -36.80
CA ASP A 52 -19.35 -16.66 -36.04
C ASP A 52 -19.56 -16.25 -34.56
N LEU A 53 -20.58 -15.43 -34.28
CA LEU A 53 -20.85 -14.91 -32.92
C LEU A 53 -21.78 -15.80 -32.08
N ILE A 54 -22.56 -16.70 -32.68
CA ILE A 54 -23.52 -17.54 -31.96
C ILE A 54 -23.39 -19.02 -32.39
N PRO A 55 -22.49 -19.81 -31.77
CA PRO A 55 -22.28 -21.21 -32.12
C PRO A 55 -23.50 -22.13 -31.88
N LYS A 56 -24.54 -21.64 -31.19
CA LYS A 56 -25.70 -22.44 -30.76
C LYS A 56 -26.92 -22.38 -31.69
N ILE A 57 -26.90 -21.60 -32.77
CA ILE A 57 -28.05 -21.52 -33.68
C ILE A 57 -27.84 -22.47 -34.87
N ASN A 58 -28.63 -23.54 -34.92
CA ASN A 58 -28.66 -24.47 -36.05
C ASN A 58 -28.79 -23.71 -37.38
N HIS A 59 -27.84 -23.91 -38.30
CA HIS A 59 -27.76 -23.22 -39.60
C HIS A 59 -29.05 -23.32 -40.43
N THR A 60 -29.86 -24.35 -40.20
CA THR A 60 -31.16 -24.57 -40.87
C THR A 60 -32.24 -23.60 -40.40
N ASN A 61 -32.19 -23.13 -39.15
CA ASN A 61 -33.15 -22.18 -38.59
C ASN A 61 -32.80 -20.73 -38.94
N ILE A 62 -31.52 -20.39 -39.16
CA ILE A 62 -31.08 -19.04 -39.54
C ILE A 62 -31.66 -18.64 -40.91
N LYS A 63 -31.70 -19.59 -41.87
CA LYS A 63 -32.32 -19.41 -43.19
C LYS A 63 -33.83 -19.18 -43.16
N ARG A 64 -34.46 -19.22 -41.99
CA ARG A 64 -35.89 -18.95 -41.75
C ARG A 64 -36.13 -17.66 -40.98
N ILE A 65 -35.11 -16.84 -40.72
CA ILE A 65 -35.22 -15.59 -39.94
C ILE A 65 -35.07 -14.40 -40.88
N CYS A 66 -35.90 -13.36 -40.72
CA CYS A 66 -35.77 -12.16 -41.52
C CYS A 66 -34.60 -11.26 -41.02
N SER A 67 -34.04 -10.44 -41.92
CA SER A 67 -32.89 -9.55 -41.68
C SER A 67 -33.12 -8.62 -40.50
N ILE A 68 -34.36 -8.16 -40.28
CA ILE A 68 -34.70 -7.31 -39.14
C ILE A 68 -34.46 -8.07 -37.83
N CYS A 69 -34.90 -9.32 -37.74
CA CYS A 69 -34.70 -10.15 -36.55
C CYS A 69 -33.23 -10.55 -36.37
N ILE A 70 -32.49 -10.77 -37.47
CA ILE A 70 -31.04 -11.01 -37.46
C ILE A 70 -30.29 -9.80 -36.90
N LYS A 71 -30.61 -8.59 -37.35
CA LYS A 71 -30.04 -7.34 -36.82
C LYS A 71 -30.35 -7.16 -35.34
N ILE A 72 -31.57 -7.45 -34.90
CA ILE A 72 -31.95 -7.38 -33.48
C ILE A 72 -31.16 -8.38 -32.63
N LEU A 73 -30.96 -9.61 -33.12
CA LEU A 73 -30.18 -10.64 -32.42
C LEU A 73 -28.69 -10.31 -32.37
N LEU A 74 -28.11 -9.78 -33.45
CA LEU A 74 -26.73 -9.28 -33.49
C LEU A 74 -26.53 -8.11 -32.53
N SER A 75 -27.45 -7.14 -32.51
CA SER A 75 -27.37 -6.01 -31.58
C SER A 75 -27.41 -6.46 -30.12
N ARG A 76 -28.33 -7.37 -29.77
CA ARG A 76 -28.44 -7.91 -28.40
C ARG A 76 -27.21 -8.70 -27.95
N THR A 77 -26.60 -9.47 -28.84
CA THR A 77 -25.40 -10.26 -28.51
C THR A 77 -24.17 -9.38 -28.36
N LEU A 78 -24.05 -8.36 -29.22
CA LEU A 78 -23.01 -7.34 -29.10
C LEU A 78 -23.16 -6.55 -27.79
N GLU A 79 -24.38 -6.15 -27.43
CA GLU A 79 -24.70 -5.51 -26.15
C GLU A 79 -24.35 -6.41 -24.95
N ASN A 80 -24.74 -7.68 -24.95
CA ASN A 80 -24.40 -8.61 -23.87
C ASN A 80 -22.88 -8.83 -23.71
N SER A 81 -22.14 -8.83 -24.82
CA SER A 81 -20.66 -8.91 -24.77
C SER A 81 -20.02 -7.64 -24.22
N LYS A 82 -20.61 -6.47 -24.48
CA LYS A 82 -20.18 -5.18 -23.93
C LYS A 82 -20.51 -5.10 -22.44
N ILE A 83 -21.70 -5.54 -22.02
CA ILE A 83 -22.13 -5.58 -20.62
C ILE A 83 -21.21 -6.48 -19.80
N LYS A 84 -20.89 -7.70 -20.27
CA LYS A 84 -19.94 -8.58 -19.57
C LYS A 84 -18.53 -7.99 -19.44
N LYS A 85 -18.06 -7.27 -20.47
CA LYS A 85 -16.77 -6.56 -20.41
C LYS A 85 -16.83 -5.38 -19.43
N GLN A 86 -17.95 -4.67 -19.37
CA GLN A 86 -18.18 -3.58 -18.44
C GLN A 86 -18.27 -4.08 -16.99
N GLU A 87 -19.01 -5.16 -16.71
CA GLU A 87 -19.13 -5.75 -15.38
C GLU A 87 -17.77 -6.20 -14.82
N ASN A 88 -16.94 -6.83 -15.66
CA ASN A 88 -15.58 -7.22 -15.26
C ASN A 88 -14.68 -5.99 -15.00
N ASN A 89 -14.76 -4.95 -15.84
CA ASN A 89 -14.03 -3.70 -15.60
C ASN A 89 -14.50 -2.99 -14.32
N ILE A 90 -15.81 -2.96 -14.04
CA ILE A 90 -16.37 -2.31 -12.85
C ILE A 90 -15.87 -3.02 -11.58
N ASN A 91 -15.74 -4.35 -11.61
CA ASN A 91 -15.24 -5.11 -10.47
C ASN A 91 -13.73 -4.88 -10.24
N ASP A 92 -12.94 -4.83 -11.33
CA ASP A 92 -11.52 -4.48 -11.29
C ASP A 92 -11.31 -3.02 -10.80
N ASP A 93 -12.15 -2.09 -11.24
CA ASP A 93 -12.13 -0.68 -10.81
C ASP A 93 -12.53 -0.53 -9.34
N TYR A 94 -13.50 -1.30 -8.86
CA TYR A 94 -13.90 -1.31 -7.45
C TYR A 94 -12.78 -1.84 -6.54
N GLN A 95 -12.11 -2.91 -6.95
CA GLN A 95 -10.94 -3.44 -6.23
C GLN A 95 -9.78 -2.44 -6.23
N LEU A 96 -9.54 -1.76 -7.35
CA LEU A 96 -8.50 -0.73 -7.45
C LEU A 96 -8.83 0.50 -6.58
N ALA A 97 -10.09 0.93 -6.56
CA ALA A 97 -10.56 2.04 -5.73
C ALA A 97 -10.43 1.72 -4.23
N LEU A 98 -10.79 0.51 -3.81
CA LEU A 98 -10.65 0.06 -2.43
C LEU A 98 -9.17 0.05 -1.99
N ALA A 99 -8.27 -0.42 -2.85
CA ALA A 99 -6.83 -0.41 -2.59
C ALA A 99 -6.26 1.01 -2.48
N LEU A 100 -6.69 1.94 -3.35
CA LEU A 100 -6.29 3.35 -3.30
C LEU A 100 -6.78 4.03 -2.02
N SER A 101 -8.01 3.78 -1.58
CA SER A 101 -8.54 4.34 -0.33
C SER A 101 -7.81 3.82 0.92
N LEU A 102 -7.48 2.53 0.97
CA LEU A 102 -6.66 1.96 2.05
C LEU A 102 -5.26 2.58 2.07
N SER A 103 -4.65 2.77 0.90
CA SER A 103 -3.34 3.42 0.79
C SER A 103 -3.36 4.90 1.20
N GLN A 104 -4.43 5.64 0.88
CA GLN A 104 -4.59 7.04 1.30
C GLN A 104 -4.75 7.16 2.83
N ASN A 105 -5.57 6.30 3.43
CA ASN A 105 -5.77 6.29 4.89
C ASN A 105 -4.46 6.02 5.65
N GLU A 106 -3.65 5.06 5.19
CA GLU A 106 -2.32 4.81 5.78
C GLU A 106 -1.35 6.00 5.63
N ALA A 107 -1.39 6.69 4.49
CA ALA A 107 -0.53 7.85 4.25
C ALA A 107 -0.90 9.01 5.19
N ASP A 108 -2.19 9.26 5.41
CA ASP A 108 -2.69 10.31 6.29
C ASP A 108 -2.39 10.03 7.77
N GLU A 109 -2.46 8.78 8.20
CA GLU A 109 -2.07 8.40 9.57
C GLU A 109 -0.57 8.62 9.80
N LYS A 110 0.29 8.26 8.85
CA LYS A 110 1.74 8.51 8.91
C LYS A 110 2.05 10.01 8.97
N LEU A 111 1.30 10.85 8.26
CA LEU A 111 1.44 12.32 8.33
C LEU A 111 1.01 12.87 9.69
N LYS A 112 -0.10 12.40 10.26
CA LYS A 112 -0.55 12.78 11.61
C LYS A 112 0.48 12.39 12.68
N GLN A 113 1.08 11.20 12.56
CA GLN A 113 2.15 10.76 13.47
C GLN A 113 3.41 11.63 13.35
N LYS A 114 3.83 12.00 12.13
CA LYS A 114 4.95 12.93 11.91
C LYS A 114 4.71 14.31 12.53
N ARG A 115 3.50 14.87 12.40
CA ARG A 115 3.14 16.17 13.00
C ARG A 115 3.24 16.12 14.53
N LYS A 116 2.69 15.09 15.15
CA LYS A 116 2.77 14.86 16.60
C LYS A 116 4.21 14.68 17.12
N PHE A 117 5.11 14.17 16.29
CA PHE A 117 6.53 14.04 16.64
C PHE A 117 7.28 15.38 16.56
N ASN A 118 7.01 16.19 15.53
CA ASN A 118 7.63 17.50 15.38
C ASN A 118 7.20 18.50 16.46
N GLU A 119 5.96 18.43 16.94
CA GLU A 119 5.48 19.27 18.05
C GLU A 119 6.16 18.95 19.39
N LYS A 120 6.67 17.73 19.58
CA LYS A 120 7.31 17.30 20.84
C LYS A 120 8.80 17.62 20.94
N ASN A 121 9.49 17.86 19.82
CA ASN A 121 10.96 17.94 19.76
C ASN A 121 11.51 19.37 19.66
N ASN A 122 10.76 20.39 20.10
CA ASN A 122 11.27 21.76 20.15
C ASN A 122 12.20 21.94 21.35
N ILE A 123 13.39 21.35 21.28
CA ILE A 123 14.43 21.45 22.31
C ILE A 123 15.15 22.78 22.10
N GLN A 124 14.99 23.70 23.05
CA GLN A 124 15.72 24.96 23.08
C GLN A 124 17.20 24.66 23.34
N VAL A 125 18.05 24.93 22.35
CA VAL A 125 19.51 24.80 22.48
C VAL A 125 20.02 26.05 23.19
N GLU A 126 20.22 25.96 24.50
CA GLU A 126 20.92 27.01 25.25
C GLU A 126 22.39 27.07 24.80
N LYS A 127 22.86 28.28 24.50
CA LYS A 127 24.25 28.54 24.12
C LYS A 127 25.15 28.30 25.33
N ILE A 128 26.11 27.38 25.18
CA ILE A 128 27.15 27.12 26.19
C ILE A 128 28.19 28.24 26.06
N ASN A 129 28.34 29.05 27.11
CA ASN A 129 29.38 30.10 27.16
C ASN A 129 30.77 29.47 27.43
N PRO A 130 31.86 30.00 26.85
CA PRO A 130 33.21 29.54 27.16
C PRO A 130 33.59 29.90 28.60
N ILE A 131 34.11 28.93 29.35
CA ILE A 131 34.55 29.10 30.74
C ILE A 131 35.98 29.67 30.75
N GLU A 132 36.19 30.80 31.42
CA GLU A 132 37.49 31.43 31.67
C GLU A 132 38.28 30.65 32.75
N ASN A 133 38.87 29.52 32.39
CA ASN A 133 39.54 28.62 33.36
C ASN A 133 40.96 29.04 33.78
N LYS A 134 41.62 29.98 33.08
CA LYS A 134 43.06 30.23 33.31
C LYS A 134 43.38 30.97 34.61
N ASN A 135 42.53 31.90 35.05
CA ASN A 135 42.83 32.73 36.23
C ASN A 135 42.55 32.03 37.57
N PHE A 136 41.83 30.91 37.57
CA PHE A 136 41.50 30.19 38.81
C PHE A 136 42.68 29.33 39.30
N ASN A 137 43.39 28.64 38.40
CA ASN A 137 44.46 27.71 38.78
C ASN A 137 45.64 28.38 39.50
N ASP A 138 46.12 29.53 39.01
CA ASP A 138 47.30 30.19 39.56
C ASP A 138 47.07 30.65 41.02
N ASN A 139 45.84 31.04 41.37
CA ASN A 139 45.50 31.45 42.73
C ASN A 139 45.38 30.24 43.69
N HIS A 140 44.96 29.08 43.19
CA HIS A 140 44.87 27.86 43.98
C HIS A 140 46.25 27.30 44.31
N GLU A 141 47.19 27.31 43.36
CA GLU A 141 48.56 26.86 43.58
C GLU A 141 49.27 27.72 44.63
N ASN A 142 49.15 29.05 44.53
CA ASN A 142 49.71 29.99 45.51
C ASN A 142 49.13 29.77 46.93
N LEU A 143 47.83 29.48 47.03
CA LEU A 143 47.18 29.16 48.31
C LEU A 143 47.75 27.87 48.91
N LEU A 144 47.86 26.80 48.10
CA LEU A 144 48.37 25.51 48.55
C LEU A 144 49.84 25.60 49.01
N GLU A 145 50.67 26.38 48.31
CA GLU A 145 52.05 26.67 48.72
C GLU A 145 52.08 27.41 50.07
N THR A 146 51.26 28.45 50.23
CA THR A 146 51.14 29.22 51.48
C THR A 146 50.71 28.34 52.67
N ILE A 147 49.75 27.43 52.44
CA ILE A 147 49.27 26.47 53.47
C ILE A 147 50.41 25.52 53.85
N THR A 148 51.11 24.98 52.87
CA THR A 148 52.22 24.03 53.09
C THR A 148 53.32 24.68 53.93
N GLU A 149 53.72 25.90 53.58
CA GLU A 149 54.69 26.68 54.36
C GLU A 149 54.21 27.02 55.78
N ALA A 150 52.91 27.30 55.96
CA ALA A 150 52.34 27.57 57.28
C ALA A 150 52.35 26.32 58.17
N ILE A 151 52.02 25.15 57.61
CA ILE A 151 52.08 23.84 58.28
C ILE A 151 53.53 23.53 58.67
N GLU A 152 54.47 23.69 57.75
CA GLU A 152 55.89 23.43 58.01
C GLU A 152 56.43 24.35 59.10
N ARG A 153 56.14 25.65 59.05
CA ARG A 153 56.55 26.62 60.07
C ARG A 153 56.00 26.25 61.45
N PHE A 154 54.72 25.91 61.53
CA PHE A 154 54.08 25.49 62.78
C PHE A 154 54.70 24.19 63.33
N MET A 155 54.81 23.16 62.49
CA MET A 155 55.37 21.86 62.86
C MET A 155 56.82 21.97 63.33
N ASN A 156 57.65 22.72 62.60
CA ASN A 156 59.05 22.94 62.94
C ASN A 156 59.20 23.68 64.28
N ARG A 157 58.32 24.66 64.54
CA ARG A 157 58.33 25.41 65.80
C ARG A 157 57.82 24.59 66.99
N ALA A 158 56.73 23.83 66.81
CA ALA A 158 56.20 22.92 67.81
C ALA A 158 57.23 21.84 68.18
N LYS A 159 57.86 21.22 67.18
CA LYS A 159 58.90 20.20 67.37
C LYS A 159 60.13 20.76 68.09
N SER A 160 60.55 21.98 67.76
CA SER A 160 61.67 22.66 68.41
C SER A 160 61.41 22.94 69.90
N ASN A 161 60.19 23.39 70.25
CA ASN A 161 59.83 23.60 71.65
C ASN A 161 59.73 22.29 72.43
N TYR A 162 59.17 21.25 71.81
CA TYR A 162 59.12 19.90 72.38
C TYR A 162 60.52 19.35 72.65
N GLN A 163 61.43 19.41 71.67
CA GLN A 163 62.81 18.93 71.82
C GLN A 163 63.60 19.66 72.90
N ARG A 164 63.27 20.92 73.16
CA ARG A 164 63.94 21.77 74.16
C ARG A 164 63.22 21.79 75.51
N ASN A 165 62.18 20.97 75.70
CA ASN A 165 61.32 20.97 76.88
C ASN A 165 60.84 22.38 77.29
N ARG A 166 60.49 23.22 76.31
CA ARG A 166 59.94 24.56 76.55
C ARG A 166 58.43 24.53 76.44
N ASP A 167 57.77 25.23 77.36
CA ASP A 167 56.33 25.37 77.31
C ASP A 167 55.88 26.09 76.04
N VAL A 168 54.88 25.48 75.43
CA VAL A 168 54.31 25.87 74.13
C VAL A 168 53.44 27.13 74.28
N ILE A 169 52.86 27.33 75.46
CA ILE A 169 51.88 28.38 75.77
C ILE A 169 52.51 29.78 75.71
N GLY A 170 53.81 29.91 76.00
CA GLY A 170 54.53 31.18 75.96
C GLY A 170 55.10 31.58 74.60
N ASP A 171 55.00 30.71 73.58
CA ASP A 171 55.61 30.97 72.27
C ASP A 171 54.66 31.73 71.33
N THR A 172 54.79 33.05 71.31
CA THR A 172 54.01 33.95 70.45
C THR A 172 54.17 33.64 68.97
N ALA A 173 55.33 33.12 68.53
CA ALA A 173 55.55 32.73 67.13
C ALA A 173 54.75 31.49 66.75
N LEU A 174 54.60 30.52 67.68
CA LEU A 174 53.78 29.35 67.44
C LEU A 174 52.30 29.71 67.42
N LEU A 175 51.85 30.58 68.33
CA LEU A 175 50.48 31.10 68.33
C LEU A 175 50.16 31.84 67.01
N SER A 176 51.09 32.65 66.51
CA SER A 176 50.93 33.31 65.20
C SER A 176 50.82 32.30 64.06
N ALA A 177 51.65 31.26 64.05
CA ALA A 177 51.59 30.21 63.03
C ALA A 177 50.27 29.42 63.10
N PHE A 178 49.75 29.18 64.32
CA PHE A 178 48.44 28.55 64.53
C PHE A 178 47.29 29.41 63.99
N ILE A 179 47.31 30.72 64.23
CA ILE A 179 46.29 31.63 63.69
C ILE A 179 46.35 31.66 62.15
N SER A 180 47.55 31.73 61.57
CA SER A 180 47.73 31.66 60.11
C SER A 180 47.20 30.35 59.53
N LEU A 181 47.44 29.22 60.20
CA LEU A 181 46.88 27.92 59.82
C LEU A 181 45.36 27.90 59.87
N GLN A 182 44.76 28.52 60.89
CA GLN A 182 43.31 28.59 61.00
C GLN A 182 42.68 29.39 59.85
N THR A 183 43.29 30.52 59.46
CA THR A 183 42.83 31.30 58.30
C THR A 183 42.97 30.49 57.01
N CYS A 184 44.13 29.87 56.81
CA CYS A 184 44.41 28.95 55.71
C CYS A 184 43.37 27.80 55.60
N ALA A 185 42.96 27.22 56.72
CA ALA A 185 41.95 26.17 56.76
C ALA A 185 40.59 26.66 56.24
N THR A 186 40.16 27.86 56.63
CA THR A 186 38.89 28.43 56.13
C THR A 186 38.92 28.75 54.64
N ASP A 187 40.08 29.16 54.11
CA ASP A 187 40.21 29.43 52.68
C ASP A 187 40.31 28.14 51.86
N LEU A 188 40.90 27.07 52.43
CA LEU A 188 40.88 25.74 51.84
C LEU A 188 39.46 25.18 51.74
N GLU A 189 38.62 25.35 52.76
CA GLU A 189 37.22 24.92 52.72
C GLU A 189 36.44 25.62 51.58
N LYS A 190 36.62 26.93 51.40
CA LYS A 190 36.01 27.67 50.29
C LYS A 190 36.48 27.13 48.94
N LEU A 191 37.78 26.91 48.79
CA LEU A 191 38.35 26.33 47.59
C LEU A 191 37.74 24.96 47.27
N THR A 192 37.65 24.08 48.28
CA THR A 192 37.05 22.75 48.08
C THR A 192 35.59 22.85 47.64
N HIS A 193 34.84 23.80 48.21
CA HIS A 193 33.46 24.04 47.83
C HIS A 193 33.32 24.54 46.38
N ASP A 194 34.16 25.48 45.97
CA ASP A 194 34.16 26.01 44.60
C ASP A 194 34.52 24.93 43.57
N LEU A 195 35.52 24.09 43.88
CA LEU A 195 35.89 22.94 43.04
C LEU A 195 34.78 21.90 42.95
N ASP A 196 34.08 21.63 44.06
CA ASP A 196 32.91 20.75 44.07
C ASP A 196 31.78 21.31 43.20
N HIS A 197 31.52 22.61 43.25
CA HIS A 197 30.51 23.26 42.42
C HIS A 197 30.88 23.21 40.93
N GLN A 198 32.15 23.45 40.59
CA GLN A 198 32.64 23.29 39.22
C GLN A 198 32.50 21.85 38.74
N ARG A 199 32.85 20.87 39.59
CA ARG A 199 32.67 19.44 39.27
C ARG A 199 31.21 19.13 38.97
N GLN A 200 30.28 19.55 39.83
CA GLN A 200 28.84 19.35 39.62
C GLN A 200 28.33 20.00 38.32
N HIS A 201 28.85 21.18 37.98
CA HIS A 201 28.51 21.84 36.71
C HIS A 201 28.92 20.99 35.51
N PHE A 202 30.15 20.48 35.51
CA PHE A 202 30.65 19.61 34.45
C PHE A 202 29.95 18.24 34.41
N GLU A 203 29.61 17.67 35.56
CA GLU A 203 28.79 16.45 35.65
C GLU A 203 27.42 16.65 34.99
N THR A 204 26.76 17.79 35.27
CA THR A 204 25.48 18.13 34.64
C THR A 204 25.61 18.30 33.12
N LEU A 205 26.68 18.93 32.66
CA LEU A 205 26.96 19.05 31.22
C LEU A 205 27.24 17.68 30.60
N GLN A 206 27.97 16.81 31.28
CA GLN A 206 28.25 15.44 30.84
C GLN A 206 26.99 14.60 30.77
N GLU A 207 26.07 14.73 31.72
CA GLU A 207 24.76 14.10 31.69
C GLU A 207 23.95 14.55 30.45
N LYS A 208 23.92 15.85 30.17
CA LYS A 208 23.27 16.41 28.96
C LYS A 208 23.89 15.85 27.67
N LEU A 209 25.22 15.74 27.60
CA LEU A 209 25.91 15.14 26.45
C LEU A 209 25.57 13.66 26.28
N THR A 210 25.45 12.93 27.39
CA THR A 210 25.05 11.52 27.39
C THR A 210 23.62 11.37 26.88
N ALA A 211 22.68 12.18 27.38
CA ALA A 211 21.30 12.19 26.89
C ALA A 211 21.21 12.50 25.37
N LEU A 212 22.03 13.42 24.85
CA LEU A 212 22.10 13.71 23.41
C LEU A 212 22.63 12.52 22.60
N ARG A 213 23.62 11.79 23.14
CA ARG A 213 24.15 10.57 22.52
C ARG A 213 23.07 9.51 22.42
N ASP A 214 22.36 9.25 23.51
CA ASP A 214 21.29 8.25 23.58
C ASP A 214 20.12 8.62 22.64
N ALA A 215 19.73 9.89 22.62
CA ALA A 215 18.72 10.40 21.69
C ALA A 215 19.14 10.19 20.22
N ARG A 216 20.42 10.41 19.90
CA ARG A 216 20.95 10.18 18.55
C ARG A 216 20.92 8.69 18.17
N GLU A 217 21.28 7.82 19.10
CA GLU A 217 21.23 6.37 18.89
C GLU A 217 19.80 5.89 18.67
N ALA A 218 18.84 6.34 19.50
CA ALA A 218 17.42 6.08 19.31
C ALA A 218 16.92 6.55 17.92
N LEU A 219 17.33 7.74 17.47
CA LEU A 219 16.99 8.22 16.12
C LEU A 219 17.58 7.34 15.01
N ASN A 220 18.80 6.82 15.18
CA ASN A 220 19.39 5.91 14.21
C ASN A 220 18.64 4.59 14.12
N ILE A 221 18.22 4.04 15.26
CA ILE A 221 17.38 2.83 15.32
C ILE A 221 16.06 3.08 14.58
N LEU A 222 15.37 4.19 14.87
CA LEU A 222 14.10 4.53 14.19
C LEU A 222 14.27 4.71 12.67
N ARG A 223 15.38 5.31 12.24
CA ARG A 223 15.69 5.43 10.80
C ARG A 223 15.89 4.07 10.16
N TYR A 224 16.65 3.19 10.81
CA TYR A 224 16.86 1.82 10.35
C TYR A 224 15.54 1.06 10.22
N GLU A 225 14.72 1.04 11.28
CA GLU A 225 13.40 0.41 11.28
C GLU A 225 12.49 0.96 10.18
N HIS A 226 12.51 2.28 9.94
CA HIS A 226 11.72 2.88 8.87
C HIS A 226 12.19 2.42 7.47
N HIS A 227 13.49 2.36 7.23
CA HIS A 227 14.04 1.84 5.98
C HIS A 227 13.72 0.35 5.79
N GLU A 228 13.77 -0.43 6.86
CA GLU A 228 13.40 -1.84 6.84
C GLU A 228 11.91 -2.06 6.56
N LYS A 229 11.01 -1.36 7.28
CA LYS A 229 9.57 -1.39 7.02
C LYS A 229 9.24 -1.02 5.57
N LYS A 230 9.93 -0.03 5.00
CA LYS A 230 9.72 0.36 3.60
C LYS A 230 10.12 -0.76 2.62
N ARG A 231 11.22 -1.48 2.90
CA ARG A 231 11.65 -2.64 2.10
C ARG A 231 10.64 -3.78 2.20
N GLN A 232 10.22 -4.13 3.42
CA GLN A 232 9.22 -5.17 3.65
C GLN A 232 7.90 -4.86 2.95
N GLU A 233 7.43 -3.60 2.98
CA GLU A 233 6.21 -3.21 2.29
C GLU A 233 6.34 -3.35 0.76
N GLN A 234 7.48 -2.96 0.19
CA GLN A 234 7.75 -3.15 -1.23
C GLN A 234 7.74 -4.64 -1.60
N GLU A 235 8.40 -5.49 -0.81
CA GLU A 235 8.40 -6.94 -1.01
C GLU A 235 6.99 -7.53 -0.92
N ARG A 236 6.17 -7.10 0.05
CA ARG A 236 4.77 -7.53 0.19
C ARG A 236 3.93 -7.14 -1.03
N LEU A 237 4.07 -5.91 -1.52
CA LEU A 237 3.37 -5.44 -2.72
C LEU A 237 3.79 -6.24 -3.96
N GLU A 238 5.07 -6.55 -4.10
CA GLU A 238 5.56 -7.41 -5.18
C GLU A 238 5.01 -8.84 -5.08
N GLN A 239 4.97 -9.41 -3.88
CA GLN A 239 4.37 -10.72 -3.64
C GLN A 239 2.89 -10.73 -4.00
N GLN A 240 2.13 -9.70 -3.59
CA GLN A 240 0.72 -9.56 -3.96
C GLN A 240 0.52 -9.47 -5.47
N ARG A 241 1.34 -8.68 -6.18
CA ARG A 241 1.30 -8.59 -7.65
C ARG A 241 1.54 -9.95 -8.31
N ARG A 242 2.51 -10.72 -7.80
CA ARG A 242 2.79 -12.08 -8.30
C ARG A 242 1.61 -13.02 -8.07
N LEU A 243 1.00 -12.99 -6.89
CA LEU A 243 -0.17 -13.81 -6.55
C LEU A 243 -1.37 -13.49 -7.45
N ILE A 244 -1.68 -12.21 -7.67
CA ILE A 244 -2.75 -11.78 -8.57
C ILE A 244 -2.49 -12.30 -10.01
N MET A 245 -1.26 -12.19 -10.49
CA MET A 245 -0.86 -12.73 -11.79
C MET A 245 -1.07 -14.25 -11.88
N ILE A 246 -0.65 -15.01 -10.86
CA ILE A 246 -0.82 -16.47 -10.81
C ILE A 246 -2.31 -16.83 -10.83
N GLN A 247 -3.13 -16.17 -10.00
CA GLN A 247 -4.57 -16.39 -9.95
C GLN A 247 -5.22 -16.12 -11.30
N LYS A 248 -4.92 -14.98 -11.93
CA LYS A 248 -5.45 -14.63 -13.25
C LYS A 248 -5.09 -15.66 -14.32
N VAL A 249 -3.85 -16.18 -14.30
CA VAL A 249 -3.44 -17.25 -15.21
C VAL A 249 -4.19 -18.56 -14.93
N ALA A 250 -4.43 -18.90 -13.66
CA ALA A 250 -5.21 -20.07 -13.28
C ALA A 250 -6.66 -19.96 -13.78
N ASP A 251 -7.30 -18.81 -13.58
CA ASP A 251 -8.67 -18.54 -14.04
C ASP A 251 -8.78 -18.64 -15.57
N LEU A 252 -7.81 -18.11 -16.32
CA LEU A 252 -7.74 -18.23 -17.77
C LEU A 252 -7.58 -19.69 -18.24
N ARG A 253 -6.77 -20.49 -17.54
CA ARG A 253 -6.62 -21.92 -17.83
C ARG A 253 -7.93 -22.66 -17.56
N GLN A 254 -8.57 -22.40 -16.42
CA GLN A 254 -9.85 -23.00 -16.08
C GLN A 254 -10.93 -22.64 -17.11
N PHE A 255 -11.04 -21.37 -17.48
CA PHE A 255 -11.96 -20.91 -18.52
C PHE A 255 -11.68 -21.62 -19.86
N LYS A 256 -10.41 -21.74 -20.26
CA LYS A 256 -10.03 -22.48 -21.47
C LYS A 256 -10.47 -23.95 -21.42
N HIS A 257 -10.25 -24.62 -20.29
CA HIS A 257 -10.69 -26.01 -20.10
C HIS A 257 -12.21 -26.15 -20.21
N THR A 258 -12.97 -25.28 -19.54
CA THR A 258 -14.44 -25.28 -19.60
C THR A 258 -14.94 -25.04 -21.03
N GLN A 259 -14.32 -24.11 -21.77
CA GLN A 259 -14.71 -23.86 -23.16
C GLN A 259 -14.48 -25.08 -24.05
N ILE A 260 -13.32 -25.73 -23.93
CA ILE A 260 -13.02 -26.94 -24.69
C ILE A 260 -14.01 -28.05 -24.36
N ALA A 261 -14.31 -28.28 -23.08
CA ALA A 261 -15.30 -29.26 -22.64
C ALA A 261 -16.69 -28.98 -23.22
N ASN A 262 -17.16 -27.72 -23.16
CA ASN A 262 -18.42 -27.30 -23.77
C ASN A 262 -18.43 -27.56 -25.29
N PHE A 263 -17.34 -27.27 -26.00
CA PHE A 263 -17.23 -27.57 -27.43
C PHE A 263 -17.33 -29.07 -27.71
N GLN A 264 -16.64 -29.90 -26.92
CA GLN A 264 -16.70 -31.36 -27.02
C GLN A 264 -18.11 -31.89 -26.74
N GLU A 265 -18.78 -31.41 -25.70
CA GLU A 265 -20.16 -31.78 -25.37
C GLU A 265 -21.13 -31.39 -26.49
N ASN A 266 -21.04 -30.17 -27.01
CA ASN A 266 -21.90 -29.73 -28.12
C ASN A 266 -21.68 -30.58 -29.38
N TYR A 267 -20.43 -30.93 -29.70
CA TYR A 267 -20.12 -31.80 -30.82
C TYR A 267 -20.71 -33.20 -30.63
N PHE A 268 -20.57 -33.77 -29.43
CA PHE A 268 -21.15 -35.08 -29.11
C PHE A 268 -22.69 -35.07 -29.18
N GLN A 269 -23.33 -34.02 -28.67
CA GLN A 269 -24.78 -33.84 -28.79
C GLN A 269 -25.23 -33.76 -30.25
N HIS A 270 -24.50 -33.03 -31.10
CA HIS A 270 -24.81 -32.97 -32.52
C HIS A 270 -24.76 -34.34 -33.20
N LEU A 271 -23.76 -35.17 -32.88
CA LEU A 271 -23.66 -36.54 -33.40
C LEU A 271 -24.84 -37.42 -32.95
N LEU A 272 -25.22 -37.33 -31.66
CA LEU A 272 -26.38 -38.07 -31.14
C LEU A 272 -27.68 -37.65 -31.83
N ASP A 273 -27.88 -36.36 -32.08
CA ASP A 273 -29.04 -35.83 -32.79
C ASP A 273 -29.09 -36.33 -34.24
N GLU A 274 -27.95 -36.40 -34.94
CA GLU A 274 -27.88 -36.96 -36.29
C GLU A 274 -28.20 -38.46 -36.30
N GLU A 275 -27.67 -39.24 -35.36
CA GLU A 275 -28.02 -40.66 -35.23
C GLU A 275 -29.51 -40.87 -34.97
N GLN A 276 -30.12 -40.06 -34.10
CA GLN A 276 -31.55 -40.14 -33.82
C GLN A 276 -32.38 -39.83 -35.06
N LYS A 277 -32.05 -38.75 -35.79
CA LYS A 277 -32.72 -38.41 -37.06
C LYS A 277 -32.60 -39.53 -38.09
N MET A 278 -31.42 -40.16 -38.21
CA MET A 278 -31.21 -41.31 -39.09
C MET A 278 -32.07 -42.51 -38.69
N LYS A 279 -32.16 -42.82 -37.38
CA LYS A 279 -33.03 -43.88 -36.86
C LYS A 279 -34.51 -43.58 -37.12
N GLU A 280 -34.95 -42.33 -36.97
CA GLU A 280 -36.31 -41.92 -37.29
C GLU A 280 -36.61 -42.03 -38.80
N HIS A 281 -35.68 -41.62 -39.66
CA HIS A 281 -35.80 -41.79 -41.11
C HIS A 281 -35.92 -43.27 -41.48
N LEU A 282 -35.08 -44.14 -40.92
CA LEU A 282 -35.15 -45.60 -41.12
C LEU A 282 -36.45 -46.22 -40.61
N LYS A 283 -37.00 -45.72 -39.49
CA LYS A 283 -38.32 -46.16 -39.00
C LYS A 283 -39.43 -45.77 -39.98
N LYS A 284 -39.38 -44.56 -40.55
CA LYS A 284 -40.38 -44.09 -41.53
C LYS A 284 -40.32 -44.87 -42.85
N THR A 285 -39.13 -45.25 -43.32
CA THR A 285 -38.97 -46.01 -44.58
C THR A 285 -39.32 -47.50 -44.45
N LYS A 286 -39.29 -48.07 -43.23
CA LYS A 286 -39.71 -49.47 -42.96
C LYS A 286 -41.23 -49.66 -42.77
N ILE A 287 -42.03 -48.58 -42.77
CA ILE A 287 -43.49 -48.61 -42.58
C ILE A 287 -44.25 -48.55 -43.94
N ILE A 288 -43.55 -48.74 -45.07
CA ILE A 288 -44.12 -48.94 -46.41
C ILE A 288 -43.86 -50.39 -46.81
#